data_AF-A0A7W4HX33-F1
#
_entry.id   AF-A0A7W4HX33-F1
#
_cell.length_a   1.000
_cell.length_b   1.000
_cell.length_c   1.000
_cell.angle_alpha   90.00
_cell.angle_beta   90.00
_cell.angle_gamma   90.00
#
_symmetry.space_group_name_H-M   'P 1'
#
loop_
_entity.id
_entity.type
_entity.pdbx_description
1 polymer ?
#
loop_
_entity_poly.entity_id
_entity_poly.type
_entity_poly.pdbx_seq_one_letter_code
_entity_poly.pdbx_strand_id
1 'polypeptide(L)'
;MTNIELIQEWYKNHCNGDWEHEYGVKIETLDNPGWIVSIDLVDTFLQGFEYQYSKKGEENWIELVSDGEVFRGAGDFLKLDEILDKFINEFALPNIKNAKMIYEIYEEIPLSIGLNVYRQLNTMPISLTEFEIVEIPEFDFKELKVVDIEDFQKMTFQEGEIDSRYKVGDRVSCDLKTLYDGINLVIKN
;
A
#
# COMPACT_ATOMS: atom_id res chain seq x y z
N MET A 1 -1.59 9.72 13.45
CA MET A 1 -0.39 9.64 12.62
C MET A 1 -0.12 11.01 12.04
N THR A 2 1.14 11.39 11.91
CA THR A 2 1.57 12.57 11.15
C THR A 2 1.40 12.31 9.65
N ASN A 3 1.47 13.36 8.82
CA ASN A 3 1.43 13.20 7.37
C ASN A 3 2.57 12.31 6.86
N ILE A 4 3.77 12.44 7.44
CA ILE A 4 4.92 11.59 7.11
C ILE A 4 4.63 10.12 7.43
N GLU A 5 4.08 9.82 8.61
CA GLU A 5 3.72 8.45 8.99
C GLU A 5 2.66 7.86 8.06
N LEU A 6 1.69 8.66 7.62
CA LEU A 6 0.66 8.22 6.66
C LEU A 6 1.23 7.95 5.27
N ILE A 7 2.17 8.77 4.79
CA ILE A 7 2.87 8.53 3.52
C ILE A 7 3.76 7.28 3.61
N GLN A 8 4.41 7.04 4.76
CA GLN A 8 5.19 5.82 4.99
C GLN A 8 4.31 4.57 4.94
N GLU A 9 3.15 4.60 5.59
CA GLU A 9 2.18 3.50 5.54
C GLU A 9 1.61 3.31 4.14
N TRP A 10 1.26 4.40 3.43
CA TRP A 10 0.79 4.34 2.06
C TRP A 10 1.85 3.72 1.13
N TYR A 11 3.09 4.18 1.19
CA TYR A 11 4.20 3.63 0.40
C TYR A 11 4.38 2.13 0.67
N LYS A 12 4.46 1.76 1.96
CA LYS A 12 4.59 0.37 2.39
C LYS A 12 3.47 -0.50 1.81
N ASN A 13 2.25 0.00 1.81
CA ASN A 13 1.06 -0.71 1.34
C ASN A 13 0.99 -0.89 -0.18
N HIS A 14 1.92 -0.33 -0.96
CA HIS A 14 2.05 -0.61 -2.40
C HIS A 14 3.26 -1.49 -2.73
N CYS A 15 4.18 -1.72 -1.79
CA CYS A 15 5.29 -2.64 -1.99
C CYS A 15 4.79 -4.09 -2.13
N ASN A 16 5.15 -4.72 -3.24
CA ASN A 16 4.70 -6.07 -3.60
C ASN A 16 5.81 -6.92 -4.26
N GLY A 17 7.06 -6.47 -4.21
CA GLY A 17 8.21 -7.14 -4.83
C GLY A 17 8.59 -6.57 -6.19
N ASP A 18 7.69 -5.82 -6.85
CA ASP A 18 7.92 -5.17 -8.14
C ASP A 18 7.78 -3.65 -8.05
N TRP A 19 6.72 -3.15 -7.41
CA TRP A 19 6.34 -1.74 -7.40
C TRP A 19 7.46 -0.84 -6.85
N GLU A 20 8.13 -1.26 -5.79
CA GLU A 20 9.22 -0.51 -5.16
C GLU A 20 10.48 -0.34 -6.02
N HIS A 21 10.59 -1.10 -7.13
CA HIS A 21 11.71 -1.01 -8.06
C HIS A 21 11.51 0.07 -9.12
N GLU A 22 10.26 0.45 -9.41
CA GLU A 22 9.91 1.36 -10.50
C GLU A 22 9.24 2.67 -10.01
N TYR A 23 8.50 2.60 -8.90
CA TYR A 23 7.64 3.67 -8.43
C TYR A 23 7.96 4.09 -6.99
N GLY A 24 7.54 5.30 -6.60
CA GLY A 24 7.68 5.72 -5.22
C GLY A 24 7.23 7.15 -4.93
N VAL A 25 7.83 7.70 -3.87
CA VAL A 25 7.63 9.07 -3.41
C VAL A 25 8.95 9.82 -3.52
N LYS A 26 8.96 10.91 -4.27
CA LYS A 26 10.12 11.77 -4.46
C LYS A 26 9.86 13.14 -3.83
N ILE A 27 10.72 13.56 -2.92
CA ILE A 27 10.69 14.89 -2.30
C ILE A 27 12.01 15.58 -2.63
N GLU A 28 11.93 16.69 -3.35
CA GLU A 28 13.08 17.47 -3.79
C GLU A 28 12.87 18.96 -3.48
N THR A 29 13.96 19.71 -3.52
CA THR A 29 13.95 21.16 -3.48
C THR A 29 13.86 21.76 -4.88
N LEU A 30 13.30 22.95 -4.99
CA LEU A 30 13.29 23.75 -6.22
C LEU A 30 14.49 24.70 -6.31
N ASP A 31 14.81 25.19 -7.52
CA ASP A 31 15.88 26.18 -7.76
C ASP A 31 15.60 27.53 -7.07
N ASN A 32 14.33 27.86 -6.85
CA ASN A 32 13.88 28.93 -5.94
C ASN A 32 13.41 28.26 -4.64
N PRO A 33 13.71 28.78 -3.43
CA PRO A 33 13.44 28.09 -2.18
C PRO A 33 12.01 27.54 -2.09
N GLY A 34 11.90 26.21 -2.09
CA GLY A 34 10.63 25.53 -2.21
C GLY A 34 10.78 24.03 -2.29
N TRP A 35 9.64 23.36 -2.30
CA TRP A 35 9.52 21.91 -2.34
C TRP A 35 8.81 21.48 -3.61
N ILE A 36 9.22 20.36 -4.16
CA ILE A 36 8.45 19.57 -5.10
C ILE A 36 8.32 18.15 -4.57
N VAL A 37 7.09 17.66 -4.57
CA VAL A 37 6.72 16.29 -4.19
C VAL A 37 6.12 15.64 -5.42
N SER A 38 6.62 14.46 -5.79
CA SER A 38 6.03 13.59 -6.80
C SER A 38 5.70 12.24 -6.18
N ILE A 39 4.47 11.76 -6.39
CA ILE A 39 3.98 10.48 -5.87
C ILE A 39 3.42 9.71 -7.06
N ASP A 40 4.05 8.58 -7.38
CA ASP A 40 3.58 7.71 -8.47
C ASP A 40 2.29 7.01 -8.07
N LEU A 41 1.29 7.06 -8.93
CA LEU A 41 -0.04 6.49 -8.73
C LEU A 41 -0.26 5.22 -9.56
N VAL A 42 0.62 4.97 -10.54
CA VAL A 42 0.59 3.76 -11.38
C VAL A 42 0.65 2.52 -10.50
N ASP A 43 -0.17 1.53 -10.84
CA ASP A 43 -0.34 0.29 -10.11
C ASP A 43 -0.71 0.48 -8.63
N THR A 44 -1.38 1.60 -8.33
CA THR A 44 -2.05 1.84 -7.05
C THR A 44 -3.55 2.04 -7.24
N PHE A 45 -4.31 1.96 -6.16
CA PHE A 45 -5.74 2.29 -6.18
C PHE A 45 -6.05 3.75 -6.57
N LEU A 46 -5.04 4.62 -6.65
CA LEU A 46 -5.18 6.02 -7.06
C LEU A 46 -4.89 6.25 -8.56
N GLN A 47 -4.54 5.21 -9.32
CA GLN A 47 -4.32 5.34 -10.75
C GLN A 47 -5.58 5.84 -11.47
N GLY A 48 -5.38 6.76 -12.41
CA GLY A 48 -6.42 7.37 -13.24
C GLY A 48 -7.20 8.51 -12.57
N PHE A 49 -6.94 8.84 -11.30
CA PHE A 49 -7.59 9.96 -10.64
C PHE A 49 -6.86 11.28 -10.91
N GLU A 50 -7.52 12.19 -11.61
CA GLU A 50 -7.04 13.54 -11.87
C GLU A 50 -7.34 14.48 -10.69
N TYR A 51 -6.51 15.51 -10.53
CA TYR A 51 -6.68 16.54 -9.50
C TYR A 51 -6.00 17.83 -9.94
N GLN A 52 -6.58 18.97 -9.55
CA GLN A 52 -5.95 20.26 -9.78
C GLN A 52 -6.31 21.24 -8.68
N TYR A 53 -5.31 21.85 -8.08
CA TYR A 53 -5.47 22.90 -7.09
C TYR A 53 -4.34 23.92 -7.22
N SER A 54 -4.65 25.20 -7.07
CA SER A 54 -3.61 26.24 -7.03
C SER A 54 -4.00 27.38 -6.10
N LYS A 55 -2.99 27.91 -5.41
CA LYS A 55 -3.07 29.12 -4.61
C LYS A 55 -1.84 29.97 -4.90
N LYS A 56 -2.07 31.27 -5.14
CA LYS A 56 -1.03 32.24 -5.51
C LYS A 56 -0.65 33.11 -4.31
N GLY A 57 0.62 33.47 -4.23
CA GLY A 57 1.20 34.41 -3.27
C GLY A 57 2.72 34.51 -3.48
N GLU A 58 3.34 35.66 -3.19
CA GLU A 58 4.78 35.84 -3.43
C GLU A 58 5.64 34.88 -2.61
N GLU A 59 5.26 34.63 -1.35
CA GLU A 59 5.92 33.70 -0.43
C GLU A 59 4.90 32.76 0.25
N ASN A 60 3.77 32.53 -0.43
CA ASN A 60 2.68 31.67 0.06
C ASN A 60 1.93 31.10 -1.14
N TRP A 61 2.60 30.25 -1.91
CA TRP A 61 2.06 29.64 -3.12
C TRP A 61 2.17 28.13 -3.06
N ILE A 62 1.20 27.47 -3.68
CA ILE A 62 1.14 26.03 -3.83
C ILE A 62 0.39 25.69 -5.10
N GLU A 63 0.89 24.72 -5.84
CA GLU A 63 0.29 24.17 -7.04
C GLU A 63 0.30 22.65 -6.92
N LEU A 64 -0.86 22.02 -7.10
CA LEU A 64 -1.04 20.58 -7.06
C LEU A 64 -1.72 20.13 -8.34
N VAL A 65 -1.21 19.06 -8.93
CA VAL A 65 -1.76 18.43 -10.12
C VAL A 65 -1.64 16.91 -10.00
N SER A 66 -2.66 16.18 -10.42
CA SER A 66 -2.55 14.77 -10.75
C SER A 66 -3.01 14.58 -12.19
N ASP A 67 -2.18 13.93 -13.00
CA ASP A 67 -2.50 13.51 -14.37
C ASP A 67 -3.07 12.08 -14.43
N GLY A 68 -3.33 11.48 -13.26
CA GLY A 68 -3.79 10.09 -13.14
C GLY A 68 -2.66 9.06 -13.04
N GLU A 69 -1.43 9.42 -13.40
CA GLU A 69 -0.27 8.54 -13.24
C GLU A 69 0.65 9.02 -12.12
N VAL A 70 0.75 10.32 -11.91
CA VAL A 70 1.58 10.92 -10.86
C VAL A 70 0.88 12.13 -10.24
N PHE A 71 0.80 12.16 -8.91
CA PHE A 71 0.45 13.36 -8.17
C PHE A 71 1.70 14.21 -7.94
N ARG A 72 1.67 15.47 -8.37
CA ARG A 72 2.74 16.45 -8.20
C ARG A 72 2.26 17.64 -7.40
N GLY A 73 3.00 17.98 -6.36
CA GLY A 73 2.80 19.20 -5.59
C GLY A 73 4.07 20.04 -5.57
N ALA A 74 3.94 21.33 -5.88
CA ALA A 74 5.02 22.31 -5.78
C ALA A 74 4.58 23.47 -4.89
N GLY A 75 5.48 24.00 -4.08
CA GLY A 75 5.17 25.14 -3.22
C GLY A 75 6.40 25.80 -2.63
N ASP A 76 6.20 26.92 -1.95
CA ASP A 76 7.27 27.59 -1.21
C ASP A 76 7.85 26.72 -0.08
N PHE A 77 8.93 27.21 0.54
CA PHE A 77 9.72 26.47 1.53
C PHE A 77 8.94 26.03 2.79
N LEU A 78 7.74 26.56 3.03
CA LEU A 78 6.85 26.16 4.14
C LEU A 78 5.76 25.16 3.72
N LYS A 79 5.72 24.72 2.45
CA LYS A 79 4.61 23.92 1.89
C LYS A 79 4.77 22.42 1.92
N LEU A 80 5.91 21.88 2.35
CA LEU A 80 6.10 20.43 2.32
C LEU A 80 4.96 19.68 3.03
N ASP A 81 4.66 20.04 4.27
CA ASP A 81 3.59 19.39 5.02
C ASP A 81 2.19 19.65 4.44
N GLU A 82 1.94 20.87 3.93
CA GLU A 82 0.65 21.23 3.29
C GLU A 82 0.43 20.43 1.98
N ILE A 83 1.49 20.15 1.23
CA ILE A 83 1.42 19.30 0.03
C ILE A 83 1.05 17.86 0.41
N LEU A 84 1.69 17.30 1.44
CA LEU A 84 1.39 15.94 1.91
C LEU A 84 -0.03 15.85 2.50
N ASP A 85 -0.44 16.83 3.30
CA ASP A 85 -1.78 16.93 3.85
C ASP A 85 -2.85 16.92 2.75
N LYS A 86 -2.66 17.72 1.70
CA LYS A 86 -3.60 17.79 0.58
C LYS A 86 -3.62 16.51 -0.24
N PHE A 87 -2.48 15.86 -0.46
CA PHE A 87 -2.45 14.52 -1.05
C PHE A 87 -3.31 13.54 -0.23
N ILE A 88 -3.17 13.53 1.09
CA ILE A 88 -3.89 12.59 1.95
C ILE A 88 -5.39 12.92 2.01
N ASN A 89 -5.72 14.15 2.43
CA ASN A 89 -7.06 14.52 2.86
C ASN A 89 -7.96 15.00 1.73
N GLU A 90 -7.38 15.61 0.68
CA GLU A 90 -8.15 16.16 -0.43
C GLU A 90 -8.10 15.29 -1.70
N PHE A 91 -7.07 14.44 -1.84
CA PHE A 91 -6.91 13.57 -3.00
C PHE A 91 -7.11 12.09 -2.69
N ALA A 92 -6.31 11.48 -1.80
CA ALA A 92 -6.30 10.04 -1.59
C ALA A 92 -7.57 9.54 -0.90
N LEU A 93 -7.90 10.07 0.29
CA LEU A 93 -9.08 9.63 1.06
C LEU A 93 -10.41 9.77 0.29
N PRO A 94 -10.68 10.87 -0.43
CA PRO A 94 -11.90 10.98 -1.24
C PRO A 94 -11.97 9.99 -2.40
N ASN A 95 -10.83 9.57 -2.95
CA ASN A 95 -10.77 8.67 -4.10
C ASN A 95 -10.74 7.18 -3.72
N ILE A 96 -10.29 6.81 -2.51
CA ILE A 96 -10.29 5.42 -2.00
C ILE A 96 -11.65 4.73 -2.14
N LYS A 97 -12.75 5.42 -1.84
CA LYS A 97 -14.11 4.87 -1.96
C LYS A 97 -14.49 4.45 -3.39
N ASN A 98 -13.78 4.97 -4.39
CA ASN A 98 -13.98 4.68 -5.80
C ASN A 98 -12.89 3.75 -6.35
N ALA A 99 -11.98 3.26 -5.49
CA ALA A 99 -10.96 2.30 -5.85
C ALA A 99 -11.59 1.04 -6.45
N LYS A 100 -10.88 0.44 -7.41
CA LYS A 100 -11.26 -0.81 -8.06
C LYS A 100 -10.14 -1.85 -8.06
N MET A 101 -8.96 -1.45 -7.58
CA MET A 101 -7.78 -2.31 -7.54
C MET A 101 -7.86 -3.21 -6.31
N ILE A 102 -7.78 -4.50 -6.56
CA ILE A 102 -7.66 -5.52 -5.52
C ILE A 102 -6.19 -5.62 -5.13
N TYR A 103 -5.95 -5.71 -3.82
CA TYR A 103 -4.63 -5.93 -3.24
C TYR A 103 -4.55 -7.36 -2.71
N GLU A 104 -3.50 -8.06 -3.13
CA GLU A 104 -3.15 -9.36 -2.61
C GLU A 104 -2.33 -9.17 -1.33
N ILE A 105 -2.86 -9.70 -0.22
CA ILE A 105 -2.15 -9.73 1.05
C ILE A 105 -2.12 -11.16 1.56
N TYR A 106 -1.30 -11.41 2.57
CA TYR A 106 -1.05 -12.75 3.05
C TYR A 106 -1.38 -12.88 4.54
N GLU A 107 -2.16 -13.90 4.90
CA GLU A 107 -2.27 -14.32 6.30
C GLU A 107 -1.31 -15.47 6.59
N GLU A 108 -0.79 -15.48 7.81
CA GLU A 108 -0.03 -16.63 8.32
C GLU A 108 -0.98 -17.76 8.73
N ILE A 109 -0.68 -18.98 8.27
CA ILE A 109 -1.34 -20.21 8.67
C ILE A 109 -0.62 -20.76 9.91
N PRO A 110 -1.30 -20.93 11.06
CA PRO A 110 -0.68 -21.45 12.26
C PRO A 110 -0.52 -22.97 12.17
N LEU A 111 0.55 -23.45 11.53
CA LEU A 111 0.84 -24.88 11.45
C LEU A 111 1.49 -25.41 12.74
N SER A 112 1.05 -26.58 13.17
CA SER A 112 1.55 -27.26 14.39
C SER A 112 3.06 -27.58 14.34
N ILE A 113 3.65 -27.62 13.14
CA ILE A 113 5.04 -28.03 12.89
C ILE A 113 6.05 -26.88 12.93
N GLY A 114 5.64 -25.66 13.30
CA GLY A 114 6.52 -24.51 13.47
C GLY A 114 7.06 -23.93 12.15
N LEU A 115 6.42 -24.23 11.02
CA LEU A 115 6.69 -23.59 9.73
C LEU A 115 5.79 -22.38 9.55
N ASN A 116 6.35 -21.27 9.08
CA ASN A 116 5.58 -20.10 8.72
C ASN A 116 5.12 -20.22 7.26
N VAL A 117 3.86 -20.58 7.08
CA VAL A 117 3.22 -20.72 5.78
C VAL A 117 2.18 -19.63 5.63
N TYR A 118 2.05 -19.07 4.45
CA TYR A 118 1.18 -17.94 4.18
C TYR A 118 0.25 -18.27 3.03
N ARG A 119 -1.01 -17.83 3.14
CA ARG A 119 -1.94 -17.88 2.01
C ARG A 119 -2.42 -16.49 1.63
N GLN A 120 -2.73 -16.35 0.35
CA GLN A 120 -3.28 -15.12 -0.21
C GLN A 120 -4.71 -14.87 0.25
N LEU A 121 -5.02 -13.59 0.45
CA LEU A 121 -6.33 -13.01 0.61
C LEU A 121 -6.45 -11.80 -0.32
N ASN A 122 -7.64 -11.57 -0.86
CA ASN A 122 -7.91 -10.45 -1.76
C ASN A 122 -8.64 -9.35 -1.00
N THR A 123 -8.13 -8.12 -1.11
CA THR A 123 -8.60 -6.99 -0.31
C THR A 123 -8.80 -5.73 -1.12
N MET A 124 -9.59 -4.80 -0.55
CA MET A 124 -9.76 -3.45 -1.07
C MET A 124 -9.26 -2.44 -0.04
N PRO A 125 -8.60 -1.36 -0.46
CA PRO A 125 -8.20 -0.30 0.47
C PRO A 125 -9.43 0.41 1.03
N ILE A 126 -9.42 0.69 2.33
CA ILE A 126 -10.47 1.46 3.02
C ILE A 126 -9.92 2.72 3.71
N SER A 127 -8.61 2.79 3.86
CA SER A 127 -7.85 3.97 4.29
C SER A 127 -6.44 3.90 3.69
N LEU A 128 -5.54 4.81 4.06
CA LEU A 128 -4.13 4.71 3.68
C LEU A 128 -3.39 3.60 4.44
N THR A 129 -3.98 3.06 5.52
CA THR A 129 -3.32 2.16 6.46
C THR A 129 -4.00 0.80 6.59
N GLU A 130 -5.23 0.67 6.10
CA GLU A 130 -6.08 -0.51 6.31
C GLU A 130 -6.77 -0.94 5.02
N PHE A 131 -7.01 -2.24 4.95
CA PHE A 131 -7.73 -2.93 3.90
C PHE A 131 -8.93 -3.67 4.47
N GLU A 132 -9.94 -3.89 3.64
CA GLU A 132 -11.06 -4.79 3.91
C GLU A 132 -10.94 -6.04 3.05
N ILE A 133 -11.07 -7.21 3.67
CA ILE A 133 -11.03 -8.50 2.95
C ILE A 133 -12.31 -8.63 2.12
N VAL A 134 -12.16 -8.74 0.81
CA VAL A 134 -13.30 -8.88 -0.11
C VAL A 134 -13.47 -10.30 -0.62
N GLU A 135 -12.39 -11.08 -0.62
CA GLU A 135 -12.42 -12.48 -1.05
C GLU A 135 -11.33 -13.29 -0.34
N ILE A 136 -11.69 -14.53 -0.02
CA ILE A 136 -10.79 -15.55 0.50
C ILE A 136 -10.77 -16.65 -0.58
N PRO A 137 -9.71 -16.72 -1.39
CA PRO A 137 -9.61 -17.73 -2.44
C PRO A 137 -9.76 -19.15 -1.90
N GLU A 138 -10.27 -20.06 -2.75
CA GLU A 138 -10.23 -21.48 -2.42
C GLU A 138 -8.79 -21.92 -2.17
N PHE A 139 -8.61 -22.80 -1.19
CA PHE A 139 -7.28 -23.24 -0.80
C PHE A 139 -6.61 -24.04 -1.92
N ASP A 140 -5.48 -23.56 -2.41
CA ASP A 140 -4.58 -24.26 -3.32
C ASP A 140 -3.14 -24.25 -2.76
N PHE A 141 -2.54 -25.44 -2.64
CA PHE A 141 -1.16 -25.60 -2.18
C PHE A 141 -0.14 -24.86 -3.05
N LYS A 142 -0.45 -24.62 -4.33
CA LYS A 142 0.45 -23.93 -5.26
C LYS A 142 0.55 -22.43 -5.00
N GLU A 143 -0.48 -21.85 -4.40
CA GLU A 143 -0.57 -20.42 -4.09
C GLU A 143 -0.04 -20.09 -2.69
N LEU A 144 0.45 -21.10 -1.96
CA LEU A 144 1.05 -20.91 -0.66
C LEU A 144 2.43 -20.27 -0.80
N LYS A 145 2.77 -19.41 0.16
CA LYS A 145 4.09 -18.83 0.31
C LYS A 145 4.75 -19.27 1.62
N VAL A 146 6.08 -19.31 1.59
CA VAL A 146 6.95 -19.63 2.72
C VAL A 146 8.07 -18.62 2.83
N VAL A 147 8.74 -18.61 3.97
CA VAL A 147 9.97 -17.81 4.14
C VAL A 147 11.13 -18.43 3.36
N ASP A 148 11.31 -19.74 3.46
CA ASP A 148 12.35 -20.50 2.76
C ASP A 148 11.73 -21.55 1.84
N ILE A 149 12.12 -21.56 0.56
CA ILE A 149 11.60 -22.49 -0.44
C ILE A 149 11.84 -23.96 -0.05
N GLU A 150 12.87 -24.26 0.75
CA GLU A 150 13.13 -25.61 1.25
C GLU A 150 12.03 -26.12 2.20
N ASP A 151 11.26 -25.22 2.83
CA ASP A 151 10.22 -25.57 3.78
C ASP A 151 8.98 -26.20 3.12
N PHE A 152 8.78 -26.01 1.81
CA PHE A 152 7.73 -26.72 1.06
C PHE A 152 7.85 -28.24 1.19
N GLN A 153 9.07 -28.77 1.28
CA GLN A 153 9.31 -30.22 1.40
C GLN A 153 8.87 -30.78 2.75
N LYS A 154 8.74 -29.91 3.76
CA LYS A 154 8.43 -30.26 5.15
C LYS A 154 6.96 -30.07 5.49
N MET A 155 6.18 -29.49 4.57
CA MET A 155 4.77 -29.19 4.82
C MET A 155 3.93 -30.46 4.95
N THR A 156 3.29 -30.61 6.10
CA THR A 156 2.21 -31.57 6.33
C THR A 156 1.06 -30.84 6.97
N PHE A 157 -0.15 -30.97 6.40
CA PHE A 157 -1.35 -30.30 6.89
C PHE A 157 -2.28 -31.31 7.55
N GLN A 158 -2.86 -30.92 8.68
CA GLN A 158 -3.98 -31.61 9.30
C GLN A 158 -5.31 -30.98 8.86
N GLU A 159 -6.38 -31.78 8.91
CA GLU A 159 -7.73 -31.32 8.58
C GLU A 159 -8.13 -30.14 9.50
N GLY A 160 -8.54 -29.02 8.91
CA GLY A 160 -8.91 -27.79 9.63
C GLY A 160 -7.75 -26.80 9.90
N GLU A 161 -6.48 -27.15 9.65
CA GLU A 161 -5.37 -26.17 9.76
C GLU A 161 -5.37 -25.14 8.63
N ILE A 162 -6.09 -25.43 7.53
CA ILE A 162 -6.10 -24.63 6.30
C ILE A 162 -7.21 -23.58 6.25
N ASP A 163 -8.13 -23.55 7.20
CA ASP A 163 -9.23 -22.58 7.20
C ASP A 163 -8.74 -21.16 7.50
N SER A 164 -9.46 -20.14 7.01
CA SER A 164 -9.12 -18.75 7.30
C SER A 164 -9.49 -18.35 8.70
N ARG A 165 -8.54 -17.68 9.36
CA ARG A 165 -8.78 -16.98 10.62
C ARG A 165 -9.63 -15.72 10.39
N TYR A 166 -9.64 -15.23 9.17
CA TYR A 166 -10.38 -14.05 8.75
C TYR A 166 -11.63 -14.41 7.94
N LYS A 167 -12.49 -13.42 7.76
CA LYS A 167 -13.72 -13.49 6.99
C LYS A 167 -13.81 -12.31 6.03
N VAL A 168 -14.58 -12.48 4.96
CA VAL A 168 -14.96 -11.36 4.09
C VAL A 168 -15.65 -10.28 4.92
N GLY A 169 -15.21 -9.04 4.76
CA GLY A 169 -15.62 -7.86 5.54
C GLY A 169 -14.72 -7.53 6.73
N ASP A 170 -13.76 -8.41 7.09
CA ASP A 170 -12.79 -8.09 8.14
C ASP A 170 -11.83 -7.00 7.68
N ARG A 171 -11.48 -6.11 8.61
CA ARG A 171 -10.54 -5.02 8.39
C ARG A 171 -9.19 -5.37 8.96
N VAL A 172 -8.15 -5.17 8.17
CA VAL A 172 -6.79 -5.58 8.50
C VAL A 172 -5.78 -4.50 8.13
N SER A 173 -4.67 -4.50 8.86
CA SER A 173 -3.47 -3.75 8.49
C SER A 173 -2.34 -4.75 8.22
N CYS A 174 -1.36 -4.34 7.42
CA CYS A 174 -0.29 -5.22 6.97
C CYS A 174 1.09 -4.65 7.32
N ASP A 175 2.07 -5.53 7.44
CA ASP A 175 3.49 -5.20 7.44
C ASP A 175 4.21 -5.93 6.30
N LEU A 176 5.37 -5.41 5.90
CA LEU A 176 6.18 -6.07 4.87
C LEU A 176 6.90 -7.27 5.45
N LYS A 177 6.86 -8.36 4.69
CA LYS A 177 7.62 -9.57 4.97
C LYS A 177 8.28 -10.07 3.71
N THR A 178 9.57 -10.38 3.80
CA THR A 178 10.27 -11.09 2.73
C THR A 178 9.90 -12.57 2.81
N LEU A 179 9.24 -13.04 1.77
CA LEU A 179 8.94 -14.46 1.51
C LEU A 179 9.90 -14.94 0.42
N TYR A 180 9.84 -16.24 0.08
CA TYR A 180 10.77 -16.87 -0.85
C TYR A 180 10.82 -16.21 -2.25
N ASP A 181 9.73 -15.52 -2.64
CA ASP A 181 9.54 -14.89 -3.94
C ASP A 181 9.67 -13.36 -3.92
N GLY A 182 9.89 -12.74 -2.75
CA GLY A 182 10.05 -11.30 -2.65
C GLY A 182 9.37 -10.69 -1.43
N ILE A 183 9.26 -9.36 -1.44
CA ILE A 183 8.56 -8.61 -0.40
C ILE A 183 7.06 -8.72 -0.63
N ASN A 184 6.32 -9.07 0.41
CA ASN A 184 4.86 -9.21 0.36
C ASN A 184 4.23 -8.51 1.56
N LEU A 185 2.96 -8.09 1.41
CA LEU A 185 2.15 -7.60 2.52
C LEU A 185 1.58 -8.77 3.32
N VAL A 186 1.92 -8.85 4.60
CA VAL A 186 1.40 -9.86 5.53
C VAL A 186 0.57 -9.18 6.60
N ILE A 187 -0.60 -9.73 6.92
CA ILE A 187 -1.49 -9.19 7.96
C ILE A 187 -0.76 -9.17 9.30
N LYS A 188 -0.85 -8.05 10.03
CA LYS A 188 -0.30 -7.92 11.39
C LYS A 188 -1.06 -8.85 12.34
N ASN A 189 -0.32 -9.68 13.06
CA ASN A 189 -0.86 -10.52 14.15
C ASN A 189 -1.16 -9.67 15.40
#